data_AF-A0A943N1K7-F1
#
_entry.id   AF-A0A943N1K7-F1
#
_cell.length_a   1.000
_cell.length_b   1.000
_cell.length_c   1.000
_cell.angle_alpha   90.00
_cell.angle_beta   90.00
_cell.angle_gamma   90.00
#
_symmetry.space_group_name_H-M   'P 1'
#
loop_
_entity.id
_entity.type
_entity.pdbx_description
1 polymer ?
#
loop_
_entity_poly.entity_id
_entity_poly.type
_entity_poly.pdbx_seq_one_letter_code
_entity_poly.pdbx_strand_id
1 'polypeptide(L)'
;MTQNDLREKVINAEAKVAKRKAVLKKHREQLAKLIQKGADEFDISIKKDDIESAKRKLEEAEKILNNWKEKLDERITADDYLEANAPEILKDFLENWKQHAIAYYRQRRIDVIEFRKDLKAQERAARLEALQTLPSLERARKLYEGREVTDYDLANLWPRKEVDEFLHERGLDYYQIQKKLKGEGDGVTFRLLEIHDEQEREAWLERAMEEEKRAKLLDLIGRIMSTVGTITDAAALRIGPEGDINGYIEGTEGKAKIQTIGAGGYNIQCFHFRTLIHEYK
;
A
#
# COMPACT_ATOMS: atom_id res chain seq x y z
N MET A 1 12.67 7.68 -1.26
CA MET A 1 12.70 6.21 -1.27
C MET A 1 12.65 5.80 0.18
N THR A 2 11.61 5.05 0.57
CA THR A 2 11.39 4.64 1.95
C THR A 2 12.42 3.58 2.36
N GLN A 3 12.51 3.31 3.67
CA GLN A 3 13.32 2.20 4.16
C GLN A 3 12.87 0.85 3.54
N ASN A 4 11.57 0.64 3.37
CA ASN A 4 11.02 -0.57 2.76
C ASN A 4 11.39 -0.70 1.28
N ASP A 5 11.33 0.39 0.51
CA ASP A 5 11.79 0.41 -0.89
C ASP A 5 13.27 0.02 -1.00
N LEU A 6 14.11 0.51 -0.08
CA LEU A 6 15.54 0.20 -0.04
C LEU A 6 15.80 -1.26 0.35
N ARG A 7 15.07 -1.79 1.34
CA ARG A 7 15.11 -3.21 1.71
C ARG A 7 14.76 -4.11 0.55
N GLU A 8 13.71 -3.79 -0.21
CA GLU A 8 13.32 -4.56 -1.40
C GLU A 8 14.42 -4.54 -2.48
N LYS A 9 15.07 -3.38 -2.70
CA LYS A 9 16.22 -3.30 -3.61
C LYS A 9 17.41 -4.13 -3.17
N VAL A 10 17.69 -4.17 -1.86
CA VAL A 10 18.73 -5.05 -1.30
C VAL A 10 18.37 -6.51 -1.57
N ILE A 11 17.14 -6.96 -1.25
CA ILE A 11 16.69 -8.33 -1.50
C ILE A 11 16.85 -8.72 -2.98
N ASN A 12 16.40 -7.85 -3.88
CA ASN A 12 16.51 -8.07 -5.32
C ASN A 12 17.97 -8.13 -5.80
N ALA A 13 18.84 -7.30 -5.25
CA ALA A 13 20.27 -7.33 -5.54
C ALA A 13 20.95 -8.59 -4.98
N GLU A 14 20.58 -9.04 -3.78
CA GLU A 14 21.06 -10.30 -3.18
C GLU A 14 20.67 -11.50 -4.04
N ALA A 15 19.42 -11.56 -4.49
CA ALA A 15 18.94 -12.60 -5.40
C ALA A 15 19.73 -12.61 -6.72
N LYS A 16 20.06 -11.43 -7.26
CA LYS A 16 20.89 -11.29 -8.47
C LYS A 16 22.31 -11.79 -8.25
N VAL A 17 22.93 -11.44 -7.12
CA VAL A 17 24.27 -11.94 -6.74
C VAL A 17 24.25 -13.46 -6.59
N ALA A 18 23.26 -14.02 -5.89
CA ALA A 18 23.10 -15.47 -5.74
C ALA A 18 23.00 -16.18 -7.09
N LYS A 19 22.20 -15.64 -8.03
CA LYS A 19 22.10 -16.17 -9.40
C LYS A 19 23.44 -16.12 -10.14
N ARG A 20 24.21 -15.04 -10.02
CA ARG A 20 25.54 -14.92 -10.65
C ARG A 20 26.56 -15.89 -10.04
N LYS A 21 26.54 -16.08 -8.72
CA LYS A 21 27.36 -17.10 -8.02
C LYS A 21 27.05 -18.51 -8.53
N ALA A 22 25.77 -18.85 -8.71
CA ALA A 22 25.36 -20.15 -9.25
C ALA A 22 25.84 -20.36 -10.69
N VAL A 23 25.75 -19.33 -11.55
CA VAL A 23 26.27 -19.38 -12.92
C VAL A 23 27.79 -19.61 -12.92
N LEU A 24 28.55 -18.83 -12.14
CA LEU A 24 29.99 -18.98 -12.04
C LEU A 24 30.39 -20.38 -11.56
N LYS A 25 29.67 -20.92 -10.57
CA LYS A 25 29.85 -22.30 -10.10
C LYS A 25 29.65 -23.31 -11.24
N LYS A 26 28.58 -23.17 -12.02
CA LYS A 26 28.31 -24.04 -13.19
C LYS A 26 29.44 -23.97 -14.24
N HIS A 27 29.95 -22.77 -14.55
CA HIS A 27 31.07 -22.64 -15.50
C HIS A 27 32.34 -23.35 -14.98
N ARG A 28 32.64 -23.23 -13.67
CA ARG A 28 33.78 -23.93 -13.05
C ARG A 28 33.64 -25.45 -13.09
N GLU A 29 32.45 -25.97 -12.81
CA GLU A 29 32.15 -27.42 -12.91
C GLU A 29 32.27 -27.93 -14.35
N GLN A 30 31.81 -27.14 -15.32
CA GLN A 30 31.95 -27.47 -16.75
C GLN A 30 33.42 -27.49 -17.19
N LEU A 31 34.23 -26.52 -16.75
CA LEU A 31 35.67 -26.51 -17.02
C LEU A 31 36.35 -27.76 -16.45
N ALA A 32 36.03 -28.14 -15.21
CA ALA A 32 36.58 -29.35 -14.60
C ALA A 32 36.25 -30.62 -15.42
N LYS A 33 35.02 -30.71 -15.95
CA LYS A 33 34.62 -31.82 -16.83
C LYS A 33 35.36 -31.82 -18.17
N LEU A 34 35.62 -30.66 -18.77
CA LEU A 34 36.41 -30.56 -20.01
C LEU A 34 37.84 -31.07 -19.79
N ILE A 35 38.47 -30.64 -18.69
CA ILE A 35 39.81 -31.09 -18.31
C ILE A 35 39.83 -32.61 -18.09
N GLN A 36 38.85 -33.16 -17.38
CA GLN A 36 38.76 -34.60 -17.13
C GLN A 36 38.61 -35.43 -18.42
N LYS A 37 37.93 -34.88 -19.43
CA LYS A 37 37.71 -35.54 -20.72
C LYS A 37 38.88 -35.41 -21.70
N GLY A 38 39.93 -34.67 -21.33
CA GLY A 38 41.05 -34.38 -22.24
C GLY A 38 40.64 -33.53 -23.43
N ALA A 39 39.71 -32.58 -23.24
CA ALA A 39 39.36 -31.60 -24.27
C ALA A 39 40.60 -30.81 -24.72
N ASP A 40 40.58 -30.31 -25.95
CA ASP A 40 41.70 -29.55 -26.49
C ASP A 40 41.89 -28.19 -25.79
N GLU A 41 43.05 -27.59 -26.03
CA GLU A 41 43.45 -26.34 -25.39
C GLU A 41 42.52 -25.17 -25.77
N PHE A 42 41.96 -25.19 -26.97
CA PHE A 42 41.07 -24.14 -27.47
C PHE A 42 39.73 -24.14 -26.72
N ASP A 43 39.10 -25.31 -26.57
CA ASP A 43 37.87 -25.47 -25.80
C ASP A 43 38.05 -25.08 -24.33
N ILE A 44 39.19 -25.45 -23.73
CA ILE A 44 39.55 -25.07 -22.36
C ILE A 44 39.72 -23.55 -22.26
N SER A 45 40.35 -22.91 -23.24
CA SER A 45 40.56 -21.46 -23.29
C SER A 45 39.23 -20.70 -23.34
N ILE A 46 38.33 -21.06 -24.26
CA ILE A 46 36.98 -20.45 -24.36
C ILE A 46 36.26 -20.55 -23.01
N LYS A 47 36.38 -21.70 -22.33
CA LYS A 47 35.71 -21.89 -21.04
C LYS A 47 36.30 -21.03 -19.92
N LYS A 48 37.61 -20.74 -19.96
CA LYS A 48 38.25 -19.80 -19.03
C LYS A 48 37.75 -18.37 -19.27
N ASP A 49 37.59 -17.95 -20.52
CA ASP A 49 37.05 -16.63 -20.86
C ASP A 49 35.61 -16.46 -20.39
N ASP A 50 34.79 -17.50 -20.57
CA ASP A 50 33.44 -17.63 -20.01
C ASP A 50 33.42 -17.39 -18.49
N ILE A 51 34.36 -18.02 -17.77
CA ILE A 51 34.52 -17.88 -16.31
C ILE A 51 34.94 -16.46 -15.97
N GLU A 52 35.85 -15.85 -16.72
CA GLU A 52 36.29 -14.47 -16.48
C GLU A 52 35.14 -13.49 -16.69
N SER A 53 34.38 -13.63 -17.77
CA SER A 53 33.17 -12.84 -18.04
C SER A 53 32.14 -13.02 -16.91
N ALA A 54 31.93 -14.24 -16.43
CA ALA A 54 31.04 -14.52 -15.31
C ALA A 54 31.53 -13.92 -13.99
N LYS A 55 32.85 -13.89 -13.73
CA LYS A 55 33.46 -13.21 -12.58
C LYS A 55 33.20 -11.70 -12.63
N ARG A 56 33.47 -11.05 -13.76
CA ARG A 56 33.22 -9.60 -13.93
C ARG A 56 31.76 -9.24 -13.66
N LYS A 57 30.82 -10.02 -14.20
CA LYS A 57 29.37 -9.84 -13.96
C LYS A 57 28.96 -10.09 -12.51
N LEU A 58 29.65 -10.97 -11.79
CA LEU A 58 29.43 -11.18 -10.36
C LEU A 58 29.93 -9.97 -9.56
N GLU A 59 31.14 -9.49 -9.85
CA GLU A 59 31.73 -8.32 -9.19
C GLU A 59 30.86 -7.06 -9.38
N GLU A 60 30.35 -6.81 -10.60
CA GLU A 60 29.40 -5.73 -10.85
C GLU A 60 28.12 -5.87 -10.02
N ALA A 61 27.58 -7.08 -9.89
CA ALA A 61 26.39 -7.33 -9.09
C ALA A 61 26.65 -7.12 -7.59
N GLU A 62 27.83 -7.51 -7.10
CA GLU A 62 28.27 -7.30 -5.71
C GLU A 62 28.48 -5.80 -5.41
N LYS A 63 29.07 -5.03 -6.34
CA LYS A 63 29.16 -3.56 -6.22
C LYS A 63 27.78 -2.90 -6.10
N ILE A 64 26.83 -3.31 -6.95
CA ILE A 64 25.45 -2.80 -6.89
C ILE A 64 24.80 -3.16 -5.54
N LEU A 65 24.98 -4.38 -5.06
CA LEU A 65 24.46 -4.82 -3.77
C LEU A 65 25.02 -3.97 -2.62
N ASN A 66 26.34 -3.77 -2.57
CA ASN A 66 26.98 -2.98 -1.53
C ASN A 66 26.47 -1.53 -1.51
N ASN A 67 26.36 -0.89 -2.67
CA ASN A 67 25.79 0.45 -2.77
C ASN A 67 24.32 0.53 -2.28
N TRP A 68 23.50 -0.52 -2.48
CA TRP A 68 22.15 -0.54 -1.89
C TRP A 68 22.16 -0.77 -0.38
N LYS A 69 23.09 -1.58 0.13
CA LYS A 69 23.27 -1.79 1.56
C LYS A 69 23.72 -0.52 2.27
N GLU A 70 24.69 0.19 1.71
CA GLU A 70 25.15 1.49 2.21
C GLU A 70 24.00 2.51 2.27
N LYS A 71 23.24 2.66 1.18
CA LYS A 71 22.06 3.56 1.16
C LYS A 71 20.99 3.18 2.18
N LEU A 72 20.78 1.89 2.41
CA LEU A 72 19.85 1.42 3.43
C LEU A 72 20.35 1.76 4.83
N ASP A 73 21.64 1.56 5.10
CA ASP A 73 22.28 1.84 6.38
C ASP A 73 22.30 3.34 6.70
N GLU A 74 22.66 4.18 5.71
CA GLU A 74 22.55 5.64 5.81
C GLU A 74 21.12 6.07 6.13
N ARG A 75 20.13 5.45 5.50
CA ARG A 75 18.72 5.77 5.74
C ARG A 75 18.27 5.35 7.14
N ILE A 76 18.68 4.16 7.59
CA ILE A 76 18.41 3.68 8.94
C ILE A 76 18.98 4.65 9.96
N THR A 77 20.25 5.03 9.80
CA THR A 77 20.94 5.95 10.71
C THR A 77 20.24 7.31 10.76
N ALA A 78 19.81 7.84 9.61
CA ALA A 78 19.07 9.09 9.55
C ALA A 78 17.69 8.99 10.23
N ASP A 79 16.95 7.91 10.00
CA ASP A 79 15.64 7.70 10.60
C ASP A 79 15.75 7.52 12.13
N ASP A 80 16.72 6.74 12.60
CA ASP A 80 17.00 6.54 14.03
C ASP A 80 17.39 7.85 14.72
N TYR A 81 18.17 8.70 14.05
CA TYR A 81 18.50 10.04 14.55
C TYR A 81 17.25 10.92 14.69
N LEU A 82 16.38 10.95 13.68
CA LEU A 82 15.13 11.73 13.75
C LEU A 82 14.21 11.23 14.87
N GLU A 83 14.05 9.92 15.01
CA GLU A 83 13.23 9.32 16.08
C GLU A 83 13.79 9.60 17.48
N ALA A 84 15.11 9.53 17.65
CA ALA A 84 15.76 9.83 18.93
C ALA A 84 15.61 11.31 19.33
N ASN A 85 15.54 12.22 18.35
CA ASN A 85 15.36 13.66 18.57
C ASN A 85 13.89 14.11 18.53
N ALA A 86 12.95 13.16 18.45
CA ALA A 86 11.53 13.42 18.47
C ALA A 86 11.04 13.89 19.86
N PRO A 87 10.47 15.10 20.00
CA PRO A 87 9.79 15.49 21.22
C PRO A 87 8.60 14.57 21.50
N GLU A 88 8.39 14.22 22.78
CA GLU A 88 7.34 13.26 23.17
C GLU A 88 5.94 13.70 22.73
N ILE A 89 5.65 15.01 22.79
CA ILE A 89 4.38 15.57 22.33
C ILE A 89 4.09 15.30 20.84
N LEU A 90 5.11 15.16 19.98
CA LEU A 90 4.90 14.78 18.59
C LEU A 90 4.54 13.29 18.46
N LYS A 91 5.11 12.45 19.33
CA LYS A 91 4.78 11.02 19.39
C LYS A 91 3.36 10.82 19.91
N ASP A 92 2.99 11.53 20.99
CA ASP A 92 1.65 11.51 21.55
C ASP A 92 0.59 11.96 20.53
N PHE A 93 0.88 13.02 19.78
CA PHE A 93 0.03 13.51 18.70
C PHE A 93 -0.19 12.42 17.63
N LEU A 94 0.88 11.75 17.20
CA LEU A 94 0.78 10.72 16.17
C LEU A 94 0.20 9.40 16.69
N GLU A 95 0.35 9.08 17.96
CA GLU A 95 -0.35 7.95 18.58
C GLU A 95 -1.85 8.23 18.63
N ASN A 96 -2.26 9.44 19.00
CA ASN A 96 -3.66 9.85 18.95
C ASN A 96 -4.22 9.76 17.51
N TRP A 97 -3.45 10.24 16.52
CA TRP A 97 -3.81 10.07 15.11
C TRP A 97 -3.98 8.59 14.72
N LYS A 98 -3.06 7.72 15.14
CA LYS A 98 -3.12 6.28 14.84
C LYS A 98 -4.38 5.64 15.40
N GLN A 99 -4.76 5.95 16.65
CA GLN A 99 -5.99 5.43 17.26
C GLN A 99 -7.24 5.85 16.48
N HIS A 100 -7.30 7.12 16.06
CA HIS A 100 -8.38 7.61 15.19
C HIS A 100 -8.38 6.91 13.83
N ALA A 101 -7.22 6.67 13.24
CA ALA A 101 -7.11 6.00 11.95
C ALA A 101 -7.59 4.55 12.01
N ILE A 102 -7.22 3.82 13.06
CA ILE A 102 -7.72 2.45 13.32
C ILE A 102 -9.24 2.45 13.45
N ALA A 103 -9.80 3.35 14.27
CA ALA A 103 -11.25 3.45 14.45
C ALA A 103 -11.98 3.76 13.13
N TYR A 104 -11.45 4.70 12.36
CA TYR A 104 -11.97 5.03 11.02
C TYR A 104 -11.98 3.79 10.12
N TYR A 105 -10.86 3.05 10.03
CA TYR A 105 -10.76 1.91 9.11
C TYR A 105 -11.64 0.73 9.53
N ARG A 106 -11.84 0.53 10.84
CA ARG A 106 -12.82 -0.44 11.35
C ARG A 106 -14.23 -0.08 10.88
N GLN A 107 -14.63 1.18 11.04
CA GLN A 107 -15.95 1.64 10.60
C GLN A 107 -16.08 1.59 9.07
N ARG A 108 -15.08 2.09 8.35
CA ARG A 108 -15.08 2.12 6.88
C ARG A 108 -15.26 0.75 6.27
N ARG A 109 -14.67 -0.29 6.88
CA ARG A 109 -14.89 -1.68 6.47
C ARG A 109 -16.36 -2.09 6.59
N ILE A 110 -17.02 -1.73 7.69
CA ILE A 110 -18.45 -2.01 7.91
C ILE A 110 -19.27 -1.29 6.84
N ASP A 111 -19.02 0.01 6.64
CA ASP A 111 -19.74 0.82 5.66
C ASP A 111 -19.65 0.22 4.24
N VAL A 112 -18.47 -0.27 3.84
CA VAL A 112 -18.28 -0.89 2.51
C VAL A 112 -18.99 -2.25 2.41
N ILE A 113 -19.10 -3.01 3.50
CA ILE A 113 -19.88 -4.25 3.54
C ILE A 113 -21.37 -3.94 3.38
N GLU A 114 -21.87 -2.93 4.08
CA GLU A 114 -23.26 -2.49 3.99
C GLU A 114 -23.57 -1.96 2.60
N PHE A 115 -22.72 -1.10 2.05
CA PHE A 115 -22.83 -0.60 0.68
C PHE A 115 -22.90 -1.74 -0.35
N ARG A 116 -22.07 -2.79 -0.20
CA ARG A 116 -22.12 -3.97 -1.07
C ARG A 116 -23.47 -4.70 -0.99
N LYS A 117 -24.03 -4.84 0.21
CA LYS A 117 -25.34 -5.48 0.41
C LYS A 117 -26.45 -4.65 -0.22
N ASP A 118 -26.44 -3.35 0.00
CA ASP A 118 -27.42 -2.41 -0.54
C ASP A 118 -27.38 -2.40 -2.07
N LEU A 119 -26.19 -2.35 -2.66
CA LEU A 119 -26.02 -2.37 -4.11
C LEU A 119 -26.51 -3.69 -4.72
N LYS A 120 -26.27 -4.84 -4.05
CA LYS A 120 -26.80 -6.14 -4.47
C LYS A 120 -28.33 -6.17 -4.37
N ALA A 121 -28.91 -5.61 -3.31
CA ALA A 121 -30.36 -5.52 -3.14
C ALA A 121 -31.01 -4.64 -4.21
N GLN A 122 -30.38 -3.51 -4.56
CA GLN A 122 -30.81 -2.63 -5.65
C GLN A 122 -30.77 -3.35 -7.00
N GLU A 123 -29.66 -4.03 -7.33
CA GLU A 123 -29.56 -4.82 -8.56
C GLU A 123 -30.66 -5.89 -8.63
N ARG A 124 -30.86 -6.62 -7.52
CA ARG A 124 -31.89 -7.66 -7.43
C ARG A 124 -33.30 -7.09 -7.66
N ALA A 125 -33.61 -5.97 -7.02
CA ALA A 125 -34.89 -5.28 -7.20
C ALA A 125 -35.10 -4.83 -8.65
N ALA A 126 -34.08 -4.26 -9.29
CA ALA A 126 -34.14 -3.85 -10.69
C ALA A 126 -34.33 -5.06 -11.63
N ARG A 127 -33.69 -6.21 -11.37
CA ARG A 127 -33.93 -7.43 -12.16
C ARG A 127 -35.35 -7.98 -11.99
N LEU A 128 -35.92 -7.90 -10.79
CA LEU A 128 -37.33 -8.25 -10.56
C LEU A 128 -38.27 -7.30 -11.30
N GLU A 129 -38.00 -5.99 -11.26
CA GLU A 129 -38.74 -4.98 -12.01
C GLU A 129 -38.68 -5.25 -13.51
N ALA A 130 -37.50 -5.57 -14.04
CA ALA A 130 -37.32 -5.96 -15.44
C ALA A 130 -38.17 -7.19 -15.78
N LEU A 131 -38.11 -8.25 -14.95
CA LEU A 131 -38.93 -9.45 -15.13
C LEU A 131 -40.43 -9.14 -15.15
N GLN A 132 -40.90 -8.15 -14.38
CA GLN A 132 -42.31 -7.78 -14.33
C GLN A 132 -42.74 -6.88 -15.51
N THR A 133 -41.87 -5.97 -15.95
CA THR A 133 -42.24 -4.86 -16.84
C THR A 133 -41.84 -5.09 -18.30
N LEU A 134 -40.73 -5.77 -18.58
CA LEU A 134 -40.26 -5.97 -19.96
C LEU A 134 -41.16 -6.94 -20.72
N PRO A 135 -41.74 -6.56 -21.88
CA PRO A 135 -42.58 -7.46 -22.67
C PRO A 135 -41.83 -8.72 -23.14
N SER A 136 -40.55 -8.58 -23.49
CA SER A 136 -39.69 -9.68 -23.95
C SER A 136 -39.51 -10.81 -22.94
N LEU A 137 -39.74 -10.54 -21.64
CA LEU A 137 -39.62 -11.51 -20.56
C LEU A 137 -40.91 -12.27 -20.24
N GLU A 138 -41.94 -12.21 -21.09
CA GLU A 138 -43.21 -12.93 -20.87
C GLU A 138 -43.01 -14.44 -20.68
N ARG A 139 -42.09 -15.04 -21.46
CA ARG A 139 -41.75 -16.47 -21.31
C ARG A 139 -41.11 -16.77 -19.95
N ALA A 140 -40.21 -15.90 -19.49
CA ALA A 140 -39.57 -16.04 -18.18
C ALA A 140 -40.60 -15.92 -17.05
N ARG A 141 -41.56 -14.99 -17.14
CA ARG A 141 -42.66 -14.87 -16.18
C ARG A 141 -43.47 -16.15 -16.05
N LYS A 142 -43.82 -16.78 -17.17
CA LYS A 142 -44.53 -18.07 -17.19
C LYS A 142 -43.69 -19.21 -16.61
N LEU A 143 -42.38 -19.23 -16.88
CA LEU A 143 -41.46 -20.25 -16.37
C LEU A 143 -41.35 -20.23 -14.84
N TYR A 144 -41.37 -19.04 -14.25
CA TYR A 144 -41.22 -18.86 -12.80
C TYR A 144 -42.55 -18.71 -12.05
N GLU A 145 -43.68 -18.91 -12.73
CA GLU A 145 -45.00 -18.80 -12.12
C GLU A 145 -45.17 -19.79 -10.95
N GLY A 146 -45.73 -19.32 -9.83
CA GLY A 146 -46.03 -20.16 -8.67
C GLY A 146 -44.82 -20.57 -7.81
N ARG A 147 -43.62 -20.02 -8.05
CA ARG A 147 -42.44 -20.22 -7.19
C ARG A 147 -41.68 -18.92 -6.92
N GLU A 148 -40.85 -18.95 -5.88
CA GLU A 148 -39.93 -17.85 -5.59
C GLU A 148 -38.83 -17.78 -6.66
N VAL A 149 -38.57 -16.56 -7.14
CA VAL A 149 -37.52 -16.27 -8.12
C VAL A 149 -36.20 -16.04 -7.38
N THR A 150 -35.23 -16.91 -7.65
CA THR A 150 -33.92 -16.86 -6.98
C THR A 150 -32.99 -15.84 -7.63
N ASP A 151 -31.90 -15.46 -6.95
CA ASP A 151 -30.84 -14.63 -7.53
C ASP A 151 -30.25 -15.28 -8.80
N TYR A 152 -30.16 -16.61 -8.84
CA TYR A 152 -29.69 -17.35 -10.01
C TYR A 152 -30.65 -17.23 -11.19
N ASP A 153 -31.96 -17.28 -10.95
CA ASP A 153 -32.98 -17.09 -11.97
C ASP A 153 -32.88 -15.67 -12.56
N LEU A 154 -32.78 -14.65 -11.69
CA LEU A 154 -32.66 -13.24 -12.07
C LEU A 154 -31.35 -12.94 -12.84
N ALA A 155 -30.25 -13.63 -12.49
CA ALA A 155 -28.98 -13.51 -13.20
C ALA A 155 -29.05 -14.02 -14.65
N ASN A 156 -29.99 -14.92 -14.94
CA ASN A 156 -30.08 -15.66 -16.20
C ASN A 156 -31.32 -15.31 -17.04
N LEU A 157 -31.96 -14.16 -16.79
CA LEU A 157 -33.07 -13.66 -17.60
C LEU A 157 -32.67 -13.51 -19.08
N TRP A 158 -33.58 -13.90 -19.98
CA TRP A 158 -33.39 -13.84 -21.42
C TRP A 158 -34.61 -13.21 -22.11
N PRO A 159 -34.43 -12.25 -23.06
CA PRO A 159 -33.18 -11.82 -23.69
C PRO A 159 -32.25 -10.97 -22.80
N ARG A 160 -30.94 -11.27 -22.79
CA ARG A 160 -29.96 -10.55 -21.95
C ARG A 160 -29.84 -9.07 -22.31
N LYS A 161 -29.86 -8.73 -23.60
CA LYS A 161 -29.62 -7.37 -24.07
C LYS A 161 -30.59 -6.34 -23.46
N GLU A 162 -31.89 -6.63 -23.46
CA GLU A 162 -32.90 -5.72 -22.92
C GLU A 162 -32.80 -5.59 -21.39
N VAL A 163 -32.43 -6.67 -20.70
CA VAL A 163 -32.19 -6.65 -19.25
C VAL A 163 -30.93 -5.83 -18.93
N ASP A 164 -29.86 -6.00 -19.69
CA ASP A 164 -28.61 -5.26 -19.52
C ASP A 164 -28.82 -3.76 -19.79
N GLU A 165 -29.58 -3.39 -20.83
CA GLU A 165 -29.98 -2.01 -21.11
C GLU A 165 -30.82 -1.43 -19.96
N PHE A 166 -31.80 -2.19 -19.45
CA PHE A 166 -32.63 -1.78 -18.32
C PHE A 166 -31.83 -1.52 -17.03
N LEU A 167 -30.80 -2.33 -16.77
CA LEU A 167 -29.88 -2.16 -15.65
C LEU A 167 -28.93 -0.98 -15.88
N HIS A 168 -28.44 -0.80 -17.11
CA HIS A 168 -27.52 0.29 -17.48
C HIS A 168 -28.15 1.67 -17.23
N GLU A 169 -29.41 1.86 -17.64
CA GLU A 169 -30.17 3.09 -17.41
C GLU A 169 -30.32 3.44 -15.91
N ARG A 170 -30.28 2.43 -15.04
CA ARG A 170 -30.39 2.57 -13.58
C ARG A 170 -29.04 2.68 -12.88
N GLY A 171 -27.92 2.66 -13.60
CA GLY A 171 -26.61 2.67 -12.97
C GLY A 171 -26.23 1.33 -12.33
N LEU A 172 -26.87 0.23 -12.73
CA LEU A 172 -26.79 -1.10 -12.09
C LEU A 172 -26.28 -2.18 -13.05
N ASP A 173 -25.76 -1.82 -14.23
CA ASP A 173 -25.04 -2.82 -15.02
C ASP A 173 -23.75 -3.25 -14.32
N TYR A 174 -23.20 -4.39 -14.74
CA TYR A 174 -22.00 -4.97 -14.15
C TYR A 174 -20.83 -3.97 -14.03
N TYR A 175 -20.51 -3.22 -15.08
CA TYR A 175 -19.38 -2.29 -15.08
C TYR A 175 -19.63 -1.10 -14.16
N GLN A 176 -20.85 -0.59 -14.13
CA GLN A 176 -21.24 0.49 -13.22
C GLN A 176 -21.19 0.05 -11.75
N ILE A 177 -21.68 -1.16 -11.44
CA ILE A 177 -21.57 -1.77 -10.11
C ILE A 177 -20.10 -1.92 -9.70
N GLN A 178 -19.27 -2.51 -10.56
CA GLN A 178 -17.83 -2.66 -10.26
C GLN A 178 -17.14 -1.32 -10.05
N LYS A 179 -17.50 -0.29 -10.83
CA LYS A 179 -16.98 1.07 -10.65
C LYS A 179 -17.38 1.67 -9.30
N LYS A 180 -18.65 1.53 -8.90
CA LYS A 180 -19.16 1.97 -7.59
C LYS A 180 -18.42 1.26 -6.45
N LEU A 181 -18.31 -0.06 -6.53
CA LEU A 181 -17.61 -0.88 -5.54
C LEU A 181 -16.13 -0.52 -5.38
N LYS A 182 -15.44 -0.27 -6.51
CA LYS A 182 -14.04 0.16 -6.50
C LYS A 182 -13.87 1.58 -5.94
N GLY A 183 -14.85 2.46 -6.16
CA GLY A 183 -14.84 3.83 -5.65
C GLY A 183 -15.18 3.95 -4.16
N GLU A 184 -15.85 2.94 -3.58
CA GLU A 184 -16.26 2.98 -2.17
C GLU A 184 -15.11 2.66 -1.21
N GLY A 185 -14.12 1.86 -1.60
CA GLY A 185 -13.01 1.47 -0.73
C GLY A 185 -11.66 2.04 -1.17
N ASP A 186 -10.71 2.08 -0.25
CA ASP A 186 -9.29 2.27 -0.54
C ASP A 186 -8.52 0.95 -0.38
N GLY A 187 -7.21 0.98 -0.64
CA GLY A 187 -6.36 -0.21 -0.55
C GLY A 187 -6.36 -0.86 0.84
N VAL A 188 -6.40 -0.05 1.91
CA VAL A 188 -6.46 -0.54 3.30
C VAL A 188 -7.80 -1.25 3.53
N THR A 189 -8.90 -0.60 3.18
CA THR A 189 -10.26 -1.15 3.30
C THR A 189 -10.39 -2.47 2.54
N PHE A 190 -9.92 -2.53 1.29
CA PHE A 190 -9.98 -3.77 0.51
C PHE A 190 -9.13 -4.88 1.13
N ARG A 191 -7.95 -4.55 1.65
CA ARG A 191 -7.13 -5.54 2.35
C ARG A 191 -7.83 -6.07 3.61
N LEU A 192 -8.51 -5.22 4.37
CA LEU A 192 -9.30 -5.64 5.52
C LEU A 192 -10.50 -6.53 5.16
N LEU A 193 -11.01 -6.44 3.93
CA LEU A 193 -12.08 -7.30 3.43
C LEU A 193 -11.56 -8.66 2.95
N GLU A 194 -10.29 -8.76 2.58
CA GLU A 194 -9.63 -10.02 2.18
C GLU A 194 -9.27 -10.91 3.39
N ILE A 195 -8.93 -10.30 4.53
CA ILE A 195 -8.54 -11.03 5.73
C ILE A 195 -9.79 -11.54 6.46
N HIS A 196 -9.93 -12.87 6.47
CA HIS A 196 -11.12 -13.54 7.01
C HIS A 196 -11.07 -13.61 8.53
N ASP A 197 -9.91 -13.98 9.09
CA ASP A 197 -9.72 -14.08 10.53
C ASP A 197 -9.71 -12.68 11.18
N GLU A 198 -10.45 -12.53 12.27
CA GLU A 198 -10.59 -11.24 12.94
C GLU A 198 -9.30 -10.81 13.65
N GLN A 199 -8.60 -11.74 14.30
CA GLN A 199 -7.37 -11.42 15.02
C GLN A 199 -6.24 -11.07 14.05
N GLU A 200 -6.10 -11.82 12.96
CA GLU A 200 -5.16 -11.52 11.88
C GLU A 200 -5.44 -10.14 11.27
N ARG A 201 -6.72 -9.83 11.05
CA ARG A 201 -7.14 -8.54 10.47
C ARG A 201 -6.79 -7.38 11.40
N GLU A 202 -7.10 -7.49 12.69
CA GLU A 202 -6.77 -6.44 13.67
C GLU A 202 -5.26 -6.28 13.83
N ALA A 203 -4.51 -7.38 13.91
CA ALA A 203 -3.06 -7.35 13.99
C ALA A 203 -2.41 -6.75 12.74
N TRP A 204 -2.99 -7.01 11.56
CA TRP A 204 -2.55 -6.39 10.31
C TRP A 204 -2.82 -4.88 10.29
N LEU A 205 -4.03 -4.45 10.70
CA LEU A 205 -4.40 -3.04 10.74
C LEU A 205 -3.51 -2.25 11.71
N GLU A 206 -3.30 -2.79 12.91
CA GLU A 206 -2.42 -2.21 13.93
C GLU A 206 -1.01 -1.99 13.37
N ARG A 207 -0.44 -3.02 12.72
CA ARG A 207 0.90 -2.94 12.11
C ARG A 207 0.96 -1.92 10.98
N ALA A 208 -0.04 -1.92 10.09
CA ALA A 208 -0.09 -0.98 8.98
C ALA A 208 -0.16 0.48 9.47
N MET A 209 -0.97 0.74 10.49
CA MET A 209 -1.11 2.08 11.07
C MET A 209 0.12 2.47 11.90
N GLU A 210 0.81 1.53 12.53
CA GLU A 210 2.10 1.77 13.21
C GLU A 210 3.21 2.16 12.22
N GLU A 211 3.30 1.47 11.07
CA GLU A 211 4.23 1.81 10.00
C GLU A 211 3.93 3.21 9.42
N GLU A 212 2.66 3.54 9.22
CA GLU A 212 2.26 4.87 8.74
C GLU A 212 2.55 5.96 9.79
N LYS A 213 2.29 5.69 11.07
CA LYS A 213 2.62 6.58 12.19
C LYS A 213 4.09 6.93 12.20
N ARG A 214 4.95 5.91 12.10
CA ARG A 214 6.41 6.07 12.05
C ARG A 214 6.84 6.92 10.85
N ALA A 215 6.30 6.65 9.67
CA ALA A 215 6.61 7.43 8.46
C ALA A 215 6.20 8.91 8.61
N LYS A 216 5.03 9.19 9.20
CA LYS A 216 4.58 10.56 9.48
C LYS A 216 5.46 11.26 10.51
N LEU A 217 5.93 10.55 11.55
CA LEU A 217 6.84 11.09 12.56
C LEU A 217 8.15 11.55 11.92
N LEU A 218 8.77 10.68 11.12
CA LEU A 218 10.02 10.96 10.42
C LEU A 218 9.89 12.15 9.47
N ASP A 219 8.81 12.21 8.69
CA ASP A 219 8.54 13.34 7.80
C ASP A 219 8.32 14.64 8.58
N LEU A 220 7.51 14.61 9.65
CA LEU A 220 7.22 15.79 10.46
C LEU A 220 8.49 16.34 11.11
N ILE A 221 9.29 15.48 11.76
CA ILE A 221 10.53 15.90 12.42
C ILE A 221 11.56 16.35 11.40
N GLY A 222 11.70 15.64 10.28
CA GLY A 222 12.62 16.05 9.21
C GLY A 222 12.34 17.47 8.73
N ARG A 223 11.05 17.83 8.54
CA ARG A 223 10.65 19.19 8.15
C ARG A 223 10.83 20.23 9.28
N ILE A 224 10.68 19.81 10.54
CA ILE A 224 10.92 20.69 11.69
C ILE A 224 12.42 20.99 11.80
N MET A 225 13.26 19.95 11.84
CA MET A 225 14.70 20.07 12.01
C MET A 225 15.36 20.77 10.82
N SER A 226 14.81 20.66 9.60
CA SER A 226 15.28 21.46 8.47
C SER A 226 15.05 22.96 8.64
N THR A 227 14.21 23.37 9.59
CA THR A 227 13.86 24.77 9.87
C THR A 227 14.56 25.31 11.13
N VAL A 228 14.66 24.49 12.19
CA VAL A 228 15.18 24.93 13.50
C VAL A 228 16.51 24.30 13.89
N GLY A 229 17.08 23.42 13.06
CA GLY A 229 18.24 22.61 13.40
C GLY A 229 17.90 21.54 14.45
N THR A 230 18.81 21.31 15.40
CA THR A 230 18.57 20.38 16.51
C THR A 230 17.53 20.97 17.45
N ILE A 231 16.44 20.24 17.72
CA ILE A 231 15.37 20.70 18.61
C ILE A 231 15.90 20.79 20.05
N THR A 232 15.72 21.95 20.67
CA THR A 232 16.15 22.21 22.06
C THR A 232 14.99 22.45 23.00
N ASP A 233 13.86 22.97 22.51
CA ASP A 233 12.64 23.14 23.31
C ASP A 233 11.37 22.93 22.46
N ALA A 234 10.42 22.20 23.04
CA ALA A 234 9.11 21.91 22.47
C ALA A 234 7.96 22.16 23.46
N ALA A 235 8.23 22.79 24.62
CA ALA A 235 7.25 22.98 25.69
C ALA A 235 6.06 23.87 25.29
N ALA A 236 6.21 24.70 24.26
CA ALA A 236 5.16 25.56 23.74
C ALA A 236 4.21 24.86 22.74
N LEU A 237 4.45 23.58 22.42
CA LEU A 237 3.51 22.75 21.67
C LEU A 237 2.39 22.26 22.57
N ARG A 238 1.19 22.13 22.00
CA ARG A 238 0.01 21.56 22.66
C ARG A 238 -0.82 20.78 21.68
N ILE A 239 -1.40 19.68 22.15
CA ILE A 239 -2.42 18.90 21.43
C ILE A 239 -3.78 19.44 21.86
N GLY A 240 -4.56 19.92 20.91
CA GLY A 240 -5.92 20.41 21.13
C GLY A 240 -6.92 19.26 21.29
N PRO A 241 -8.16 19.59 21.72
CA PRO A 241 -9.21 18.59 21.96
C PRO A 241 -9.65 17.85 20.69
N GLU A 242 -9.44 18.44 19.50
CA GLU A 242 -9.74 17.82 18.21
C GLU A 242 -8.56 16.99 17.67
N GLY A 243 -7.53 16.80 18.50
CA GLY A 243 -6.31 16.07 18.14
C GLY A 243 -5.33 16.88 17.30
N ASP A 244 -5.57 18.18 17.09
CA ASP A 244 -4.68 19.10 16.38
C ASP A 244 -3.41 19.42 17.19
N ILE A 245 -2.27 19.63 16.52
CA ILE A 245 -1.03 20.07 17.21
C ILE A 245 -0.65 21.50 16.80
N ASN A 246 -0.52 22.36 17.80
CA ASN A 246 -0.29 23.78 17.59
C ASN A 246 0.73 24.35 18.58
N GLY A 247 1.52 25.33 18.16
CA GLY A 247 2.44 26.02 19.05
C GLY A 247 3.75 26.41 18.38
N TYR A 248 4.81 26.42 19.18
CA TYR A 248 6.15 26.75 18.74
C TYR A 248 7.14 25.68 19.16
N ILE A 249 8.16 25.51 18.33
CA ILE A 249 9.33 24.70 18.63
C ILE A 249 10.56 25.56 18.44
N GLU A 250 11.55 25.39 19.32
CA GLU A 250 12.84 26.06 19.26
C GLU A 250 13.96 25.03 19.06
N GLY A 251 14.96 25.42 18.29
CA GLY A 251 16.15 24.63 18.06
C GLY A 251 17.38 25.51 17.89
N THR A 252 18.52 24.87 17.61
CA THR A 252 19.83 25.53 17.52
C THR A 252 19.92 26.63 16.46
N GLU A 253 19.07 26.58 15.44
CA GLU A 253 19.09 27.52 14.30
C GLU A 253 17.92 28.51 14.31
N GLY A 254 16.97 28.37 15.24
CA GLY A 254 15.87 29.32 15.36
C GLY A 254 14.59 28.71 15.92
N LYS A 255 13.46 29.37 15.62
CA LYS A 255 12.13 29.03 16.12
C LYS A 255 11.17 28.80 14.96
N ALA A 256 10.34 27.77 15.07
CA ALA A 256 9.30 27.48 14.10
C ALA A 256 7.93 27.49 14.76
N LYS A 257 6.94 28.07 14.07
CA LYS A 257 5.54 27.93 14.42
C LYS A 257 4.99 26.65 13.77
N ILE A 258 4.42 25.79 14.59
CA ILE A 258 3.75 24.56 14.18
C ILE A 258 2.24 24.82 14.20
N GLN A 259 1.60 24.64 13.05
CA GLN A 259 0.16 24.80 12.95
C GLN A 259 -0.46 23.65 12.17
N THR A 260 -1.39 22.97 12.81
CA THR A 260 -2.26 22.00 12.17
C THR A 260 -3.41 22.72 11.48
N ILE A 261 -3.58 22.48 10.17
CA ILE A 261 -4.77 22.88 9.43
C ILE A 261 -5.53 21.65 8.94
N GLY A 262 -6.87 21.71 8.97
CA GLY A 262 -7.70 20.71 8.31
C GLY A 262 -7.51 20.78 6.80
N ALA A 263 -6.97 19.72 6.20
CA ALA A 263 -6.81 19.63 4.75
C ALA A 263 -7.81 18.61 4.19
N GLY A 264 -8.86 19.07 3.51
CA GLY A 264 -9.76 18.22 2.76
C GLY A 264 -9.14 17.82 1.42
N GLY A 265 -8.80 16.54 1.26
CA GLY A 265 -8.27 15.96 0.02
C GLY A 265 -8.93 14.62 -0.30
N TYR A 266 -9.26 14.42 -1.58
CA TYR A 266 -9.87 13.19 -2.11
C TYR A 266 -8.79 12.08 -2.21
N ASN A 267 -8.62 11.25 -1.17
CA ASN A 267 -8.38 9.78 -1.28
C ASN A 267 -7.93 9.07 0.02
N ILE A 268 -7.77 9.76 1.15
CA ILE A 268 -7.62 9.11 2.46
C ILE A 268 -8.36 10.03 3.47
N GLN A 269 -9.50 9.60 4.01
CA GLN A 269 -10.38 10.41 4.88
C GLN A 269 -10.16 10.17 6.38
N CYS A 270 -9.06 9.54 6.79
CA CYS A 270 -8.56 9.79 8.15
C CYS A 270 -8.07 11.24 8.22
N PHE A 271 -8.41 11.94 9.30
CA PHE A 271 -8.03 13.32 9.63
C PHE A 271 -6.66 13.72 9.01
N HIS A 272 -6.70 14.38 7.85
CA HIS A 272 -5.51 14.87 7.17
C HIS A 272 -5.07 16.15 7.86
N PHE A 273 -4.18 16.00 8.81
CA PHE A 273 -3.46 17.14 9.37
C PHE A 273 -2.35 17.53 8.41
N ARG A 274 -2.48 18.71 7.80
CA ARG A 274 -1.32 19.37 7.19
C ARG A 274 -0.68 20.24 8.26
N THR A 275 0.51 19.86 8.69
CA THR A 275 1.30 20.71 9.59
C THR A 275 2.08 21.71 8.74
N LEU A 276 1.75 22.98 8.89
CA LEU A 276 2.53 24.09 8.35
C LEU A 276 3.64 24.44 9.33
N ILE A 277 4.84 24.60 8.80
CA ILE A 277 6.03 24.98 9.54
C ILE A 277 6.47 26.32 8.97
N HIS A 278 6.39 27.36 9.79
CA HIS A 278 6.80 28.70 9.42
C HIS A 278 7.97 29.13 10.29
N GLU A 279 9.06 29.52 9.65
CA GLU A 279 10.16 30.22 10.29
C GLU A 279 9.60 31.46 11.00
N TYR A 280 9.89 31.57 12.29
CA TYR A 280 9.45 32.71 13.08
C TYR A 280 10.56 33.77 13.06
N LYS A 281 10.28 34.90 12.41
CA LYS A 281 11.16 36.08 12.41
C LYS A 281 10.97 36.92 13.65
#